data_AF-A0A521JS01-F1
#
_entry.id   AF-A0A521JS01-F1
#
_cell.length_a   1.000
_cell.length_b   1.000
_cell.length_c   1.000
_cell.angle_alpha   90.00
_cell.angle_beta   90.00
_cell.angle_gamma   90.00
#
_symmetry.space_group_name_H-M   'P 1'
#
loop_
_entity.id
_entity.type
_entity.pdbx_description
1 polymer ?
#
loop_
_entity_poly.entity_id
_entity_poly.type
_entity_poly.pdbx_seq_one_letter_code
_entity_poly.pdbx_strand_id
1 'polypeptide(L)'
;MRILMVNKFLYPRGGAETYFLKIGSYLEKAGHEVEYFGMFDEQNTVTNSADVYTYNMDFHKSGIKRFLYPIRIIYSFEARRKIREIIKKFKPDIVHLNNINFQLTPSIIEEIHKHKITMIQTVHDYQMICPNHLMFDNNKRPCELCVNGSKWNCAKKNCIHGSKIKSILGSIEAILYKHRKTYQLVDLYICPSRFIESKLNQLNLYHGRTLPIHNFIELKKVDESSQKHDYVLYFGRLSEEKGIEMFINSCKRLSHIKFIIAGSGPLESICKDIPNVEFVGFKTGEELNTLISNALFSVYPSIWYENCPLSILESESLGTPVIASKMGGIPELIENDQTGILIDNINEDNLAEEIDKLYQDREKMLMMSKNCLDKRQRMISLENYGDRLIDIYNQYLKKALL
;
A
#
# COMPACT_ATOMS: atom_id res chain seq x y z
N MET A 1 11.18 13.26 20.56
CA MET A 1 11.55 11.82 20.52
C MET A 1 12.51 11.63 19.37
N ARG A 2 13.32 10.58 19.43
CA ARG A 2 14.15 10.08 18.34
C ARG A 2 13.45 8.89 17.69
N ILE A 3 13.09 9.02 16.42
CA ILE A 3 12.23 8.08 15.71
C ILE A 3 13.00 7.53 14.52
N LEU A 4 13.23 6.21 14.51
CA LEU A 4 13.84 5.54 13.37
C LEU A 4 12.74 5.00 12.46
N MET A 5 12.57 5.63 11.31
CA MET A 5 11.64 5.25 10.26
C MET A 5 12.31 4.18 9.37
N VAL A 6 11.70 3.00 9.25
CA VAL A 6 12.26 1.91 8.45
C VAL A 6 11.33 1.57 7.29
N ASN A 7 11.85 1.61 6.07
CA ASN A 7 11.17 1.14 4.87
C ASN A 7 12.15 0.54 3.86
N LYS A 8 11.71 -0.42 3.04
CA LYS A 8 12.57 -0.98 1.99
C LYS A 8 13.11 0.10 1.04
N PHE A 9 12.25 0.98 0.54
CA PHE A 9 12.63 2.06 -0.35
C PHE A 9 12.56 3.40 0.38
N LEU A 10 13.57 4.24 0.18
CA LEU A 10 13.66 5.56 0.80
C LEU A 10 13.35 6.68 -0.20
N TYR A 11 12.54 6.38 -1.22
CA TYR A 11 12.11 7.31 -2.26
C TYR A 11 10.65 7.03 -2.66
N PRO A 12 9.94 8.03 -3.23
CA PRO A 12 8.57 7.84 -3.68
C PRO A 12 8.47 6.77 -4.78
N ARG A 13 7.69 5.71 -4.51
CA ARG A 13 7.48 4.60 -5.45
C ARG A 13 6.03 4.13 -5.54
N GLY A 14 5.29 4.26 -4.44
CA GLY A 14 3.88 3.88 -4.34
C GLY A 14 3.25 4.44 -3.08
N GLY A 15 2.04 3.97 -2.74
CA GLY A 15 1.30 4.51 -1.59
C GLY A 15 1.99 4.30 -0.25
N ALA A 16 2.65 3.15 -0.04
CA ALA A 16 3.36 2.86 1.20
C ALA A 16 4.57 3.78 1.41
N GLU A 17 5.38 4.00 0.36
CA GLU A 17 6.49 4.95 0.39
C GLU A 17 6.01 6.40 0.55
N THR A 18 4.90 6.75 -0.09
CA THR A 18 4.28 8.09 0.06
C THR A 18 3.85 8.31 1.50
N TYR A 19 3.16 7.34 2.10
CA TYR A 19 2.82 7.35 3.52
C TYR A 19 4.06 7.52 4.40
N PHE A 20 5.07 6.67 4.19
CA PHE A 20 6.31 6.63 4.97
C PHE A 20 7.05 7.97 4.97
N LEU A 21 7.25 8.56 3.78
CA LEU A 21 7.99 9.82 3.61
C LEU A 21 7.21 11.01 4.18
N LYS A 22 5.90 11.06 3.97
CA LYS A 22 5.05 12.15 4.46
C LYS A 22 4.95 12.15 5.99
N ILE A 23 4.82 10.98 6.60
CA ILE A 23 4.87 10.85 8.07
C ILE A 23 6.24 11.25 8.61
N GLY A 24 7.34 10.81 7.99
CA GLY A 24 8.69 11.23 8.39
C GLY A 24 8.82 12.76 8.38
N SER A 25 8.44 13.40 7.29
CA SER A 25 8.45 14.87 7.16
C SER A 25 7.53 15.58 8.17
N TYR A 26 6.37 15.00 8.47
CA TYR A 26 5.47 15.54 9.50
C TYR A 26 6.13 15.51 10.88
N LEU A 27 6.71 14.37 11.26
CA LEU A 27 7.36 14.19 12.56
C LEU A 27 8.55 15.15 12.73
N GLU A 28 9.34 15.38 11.68
CA GLU A 28 10.41 16.38 11.67
C GLU A 28 9.87 17.80 11.92
N LYS A 29 8.81 18.19 11.20
CA LYS A 29 8.14 19.49 11.38
C LYS A 29 7.54 19.66 12.78
N ALA A 30 7.08 18.57 13.39
CA ALA A 30 6.60 18.52 14.76
C ALA A 30 7.74 18.57 15.81
N GLY A 31 9.01 18.73 15.40
CA GLY A 31 10.16 18.89 16.29
C GLY A 31 10.74 17.58 16.81
N HIS A 32 10.45 16.44 16.16
CA HIS A 32 11.11 15.17 16.47
C HIS A 32 12.37 14.97 15.63
N GLU A 33 13.34 14.27 16.21
CA GLU A 33 14.52 13.83 15.48
C GLU A 33 14.16 12.55 14.72
N VAL A 34 14.32 12.54 13.40
CA VAL A 34 13.95 11.41 12.54
C VAL A 34 15.15 10.96 11.73
N GLU A 35 15.41 9.65 11.73
CA GLU A 35 16.36 9.02 10.81
C GLU A 35 15.69 7.90 10.02
N TYR A 36 16.26 7.56 8.86
CA TYR A 36 15.67 6.63 7.92
C TYR A 36 16.60 5.44 7.62
N PHE A 37 16.06 4.22 7.69
CA PHE A 37 16.80 3.02 7.32
C PHE A 37 16.08 2.20 6.25
N GLY A 38 16.84 1.79 5.24
CA GLY A 38 16.30 1.09 4.08
C GLY A 38 17.37 0.55 3.15
N MET A 39 16.98 0.30 1.90
CA MET A 39 17.90 -0.04 0.82
C MET A 39 18.51 1.22 0.22
N PHE A 40 19.78 1.14 -0.18
CA PHE A 40 20.43 2.13 -1.02
C PHE A 40 19.84 2.08 -2.43
N ASP A 41 19.47 3.24 -2.92
CA ASP A 41 19.07 3.52 -4.30
C ASP A 41 19.51 4.96 -4.60
N GLU A 42 19.94 5.24 -5.82
CA GLU A 42 20.38 6.59 -6.20
C GLU A 42 19.24 7.62 -6.11
N GLN A 43 17.99 7.15 -6.16
CA GLN A 43 16.79 7.98 -6.02
C GLN A 43 16.41 8.31 -4.57
N ASN A 44 17.11 7.74 -3.57
CA ASN A 44 16.78 7.95 -2.16
C ASN A 44 16.67 9.44 -1.82
N THR A 45 15.57 9.83 -1.19
CA THR A 45 15.27 11.24 -0.84
C THR A 45 15.50 11.54 0.64
N VAL A 46 15.75 10.52 1.46
CA VAL A 46 15.98 10.61 2.90
C VAL A 46 17.17 9.74 3.32
N THR A 47 17.84 10.11 4.39
CA THR A 47 19.13 9.54 4.80
C THR A 47 19.20 9.23 6.30
N ASN A 48 20.30 8.67 6.75
CA ASN A 48 20.63 8.56 8.19
C ASN A 48 22.05 9.07 8.44
N SER A 49 22.32 9.53 9.67
CA SER A 49 23.62 10.10 10.02
C SER A 49 24.75 9.07 9.97
N ALA A 50 24.45 7.77 10.01
CA ALA A 50 25.44 6.71 9.90
C ALA A 50 25.89 6.45 8.46
N ASP A 51 25.17 6.96 7.46
CA ASP A 51 25.34 6.65 6.03
C ASP A 51 25.30 5.13 5.77
N VAL A 52 24.42 4.42 6.49
CA VAL A 52 24.30 2.97 6.43
C VAL A 52 22.98 2.55 5.78
N TYR A 53 23.08 1.75 4.72
CA TYR A 53 21.92 1.20 3.98
C TYR A 53 22.16 -0.25 3.59
N THR A 54 21.12 -1.05 3.45
CA THR A 54 21.26 -2.35 2.75
C THR A 54 21.47 -2.13 1.26
N TYR A 55 22.20 -2.99 0.55
CA TYR A 55 22.41 -2.80 -0.88
C TYR A 55 21.54 -3.71 -1.73
N ASN A 56 21.21 -3.22 -2.92
CA ASN A 56 20.50 -4.01 -3.89
C ASN A 56 21.35 -5.24 -4.28
N MET A 57 20.69 -6.38 -4.41
CA MET A 57 21.40 -7.61 -4.74
C MET A 57 21.63 -7.63 -6.25
N ASP A 58 22.87 -7.36 -6.70
CA ASP A 58 23.26 -7.48 -8.10
C ASP A 58 23.01 -8.91 -8.61
N PHE A 59 21.96 -9.09 -9.41
CA PHE A 59 21.59 -10.38 -10.02
C PHE A 59 22.58 -10.83 -11.12
N HIS A 60 23.49 -9.95 -11.55
CA HIS A 60 24.39 -10.17 -12.68
C HIS A 60 25.83 -10.55 -12.30
N LYS A 61 26.20 -10.58 -11.01
CA LYS A 61 27.56 -10.95 -10.58
C LYS A 61 27.71 -12.46 -10.36
N SER A 62 28.61 -13.08 -11.13
CA SER A 62 28.95 -14.51 -11.09
C SER A 62 29.81 -14.88 -9.87
N GLY A 63 29.45 -15.95 -9.15
CA GLY A 63 30.28 -16.55 -8.08
C GLY A 63 29.51 -17.32 -6.99
N ILE A 64 30.26 -17.89 -6.03
CA ILE A 64 29.76 -18.65 -4.84
C ILE A 64 28.70 -17.87 -4.04
N LYS A 65 28.69 -16.53 -4.14
CA LYS A 65 27.68 -15.65 -3.54
C LYS A 65 26.25 -15.90 -4.06
N ARG A 66 26.09 -16.53 -5.22
CA ARG A 66 24.77 -16.96 -5.77
C ARG A 66 24.15 -18.12 -4.97
N PHE A 67 24.95 -18.96 -4.32
CA PHE A 67 24.46 -20.13 -3.57
C PHE A 67 23.89 -19.75 -2.19
N LEU A 68 24.41 -18.68 -1.57
CA LEU A 68 23.91 -18.11 -0.30
C LEU A 68 22.73 -17.14 -0.49
N TYR A 69 22.37 -16.84 -1.73
CA TYR A 69 21.36 -15.85 -2.09
C TYR A 69 19.95 -16.18 -1.56
N PRO A 70 19.43 -17.42 -1.66
CA PRO A 70 18.13 -17.76 -1.08
C PRO A 70 18.10 -17.57 0.44
N ILE A 71 19.23 -17.83 1.11
CA ILE A 71 19.35 -17.69 2.57
C ILE A 71 19.25 -16.21 2.97
N ARG A 72 19.85 -15.29 2.20
CA ARG A 72 19.78 -13.85 2.47
C ARG A 72 18.39 -13.25 2.28
N ILE A 73 17.63 -13.74 1.30
CA ILE A 73 16.23 -13.34 1.10
C ILE A 73 15.37 -13.80 2.27
N ILE A 74 15.61 -15.02 2.75
CA ILE A 74 14.89 -15.59 3.89
C ILE A 74 15.27 -14.85 5.18
N TYR A 75 16.56 -14.53 5.37
CA TYR A 75 17.08 -13.93 6.58
C TYR A 75 18.33 -13.09 6.34
N SER A 76 18.24 -11.76 6.52
CA SER A 76 19.32 -10.82 6.21
C SER A 76 20.19 -10.48 7.43
N PHE A 77 21.30 -11.19 7.60
CA PHE A 77 22.33 -10.84 8.60
C PHE A 77 22.94 -9.46 8.36
N GLU A 78 23.02 -9.03 7.10
CA GLU A 78 23.51 -7.71 6.73
C GLU A 78 22.59 -6.63 7.28
N ALA A 79 21.27 -6.75 7.05
CA ALA A 79 20.29 -5.80 7.57
C ALA A 79 20.34 -5.71 9.10
N ARG A 80 20.48 -6.86 9.78
CA ARG A 80 20.65 -6.90 11.25
C ARG A 80 21.90 -6.17 11.74
N ARG A 81 23.05 -6.34 11.06
CA ARG A 81 24.27 -5.62 11.44
C ARG A 81 24.12 -4.12 11.23
N LYS A 82 23.55 -3.74 10.08
CA LYS A 82 23.39 -2.35 9.67
C LYS A 82 22.39 -1.58 10.55
N ILE A 83 21.24 -2.17 10.84
CA ILE A 83 20.28 -1.54 11.75
C ILE A 83 20.83 -1.40 13.17
N ARG A 84 21.66 -2.35 13.63
CA ARG A 84 22.36 -2.26 14.92
C ARG A 84 23.31 -1.06 14.98
N GLU A 85 24.02 -0.77 13.90
CA GLU A 85 24.92 0.38 13.82
C GLU A 85 24.16 1.70 13.98
N ILE A 86 23.03 1.85 13.27
CA ILE A 86 22.15 3.01 13.40
C ILE A 86 21.56 3.09 14.81
N ILE A 87 21.01 1.98 15.34
CA ILE A 87 20.46 1.95 16.70
C ILE A 87 21.51 2.38 17.74
N LYS A 88 22.76 1.94 17.62
CA LYS A 88 23.82 2.33 18.57
C LYS A 88 24.19 3.81 18.47
N LYS A 89 24.17 4.39 17.26
CA LYS A 89 24.52 5.78 17.00
C LYS A 89 23.37 6.73 17.36
N PHE A 90 22.20 6.49 16.78
CA PHE A 90 21.02 7.33 16.90
C PHE A 90 20.28 7.13 18.24
N LYS A 91 20.29 5.88 18.75
CA LYS A 91 19.58 5.44 19.97
C LYS A 91 18.09 5.84 19.92
N PRO A 92 17.32 5.33 18.95
CA PRO A 92 15.92 5.71 18.82
C PRO A 92 15.08 5.32 20.04
N ASP A 93 14.10 6.15 20.37
CA ASP A 93 13.07 5.84 21.36
C ASP A 93 12.00 4.93 20.73
N ILE A 94 11.71 5.14 19.44
CA ILE A 94 10.73 4.39 18.64
C ILE A 94 11.38 3.90 17.35
N VAL A 95 11.08 2.68 16.94
CA VAL A 95 11.29 2.21 15.57
C VAL A 95 9.94 1.98 14.89
N HIS A 96 9.68 2.68 13.78
CA HIS A 96 8.46 2.53 13.00
C HIS A 96 8.73 1.80 11.68
N LEU A 97 8.23 0.56 11.59
CA LEU A 97 8.46 -0.37 10.50
C LEU A 97 7.40 -0.23 9.40
N ASN A 98 7.85 -0.19 8.15
CA ASN A 98 7.07 -0.18 6.92
C ASN A 98 7.76 -1.11 5.91
N ASN A 99 7.01 -1.90 5.12
CA ASN A 99 7.51 -2.83 4.08
C ASN A 99 8.94 -3.37 4.28
N ILE A 100 9.16 -4.13 5.35
CA ILE A 100 10.51 -4.62 5.74
C ILE A 100 10.95 -5.90 5.01
N ASN A 101 10.33 -6.21 3.87
CA ASN A 101 10.55 -7.46 3.15
C ASN A 101 11.83 -7.46 2.31
N PHE A 102 12.26 -8.65 1.90
CA PHE A 102 13.35 -8.88 0.94
C PHE A 102 14.73 -8.41 1.42
N GLN A 103 15.15 -7.18 1.11
CA GLN A 103 16.50 -6.68 1.42
C GLN A 103 16.71 -6.45 2.92
N LEU A 104 15.65 -6.06 3.63
CA LEU A 104 15.68 -5.88 5.08
C LEU A 104 15.39 -7.19 5.81
N THR A 105 14.34 -7.91 5.38
CA THR A 105 13.74 -9.09 6.02
C THR A 105 13.21 -8.84 7.45
N PRO A 106 12.22 -9.61 7.93
CA PRO A 106 11.76 -9.54 9.32
C PRO A 106 12.83 -9.78 10.38
N SER A 107 14.02 -10.28 10.00
CA SER A 107 15.15 -10.46 10.91
C SER A 107 15.58 -9.19 11.66
N ILE A 108 15.30 -7.99 11.12
CA ILE A 108 15.59 -6.72 11.79
C ILE A 108 14.75 -6.53 13.06
N ILE A 109 13.53 -7.08 13.13
CA ILE A 109 12.65 -7.01 14.31
C ILE A 109 13.36 -7.63 15.52
N GLU A 110 13.95 -8.80 15.33
CA GLU A 110 14.71 -9.48 16.38
C GLU A 110 15.99 -8.76 16.79
N GLU A 111 16.52 -7.87 15.93
CA GLU A 111 17.65 -7.04 16.31
C GLU A 111 17.19 -5.87 17.16
N ILE A 112 16.16 -5.15 16.71
CA ILE A 112 15.57 -4.02 17.44
C ILE A 112 15.11 -4.45 18.83
N HIS A 113 14.42 -5.60 18.92
CA HIS A 113 13.95 -6.15 20.19
C HIS A 113 15.07 -6.37 21.22
N LYS A 114 16.29 -6.75 20.79
CA LYS A 114 17.44 -6.94 21.71
C LYS A 114 17.86 -5.65 22.40
N HIS A 115 17.60 -4.50 21.79
CA HIS A 115 17.88 -3.18 22.35
C HIS A 115 16.70 -2.64 23.18
N LYS A 116 15.63 -3.42 23.35
CA LYS A 116 14.44 -3.06 24.14
C LYS A 116 13.78 -1.75 23.67
N ILE A 117 13.80 -1.53 22.35
CA ILE A 117 13.18 -0.35 21.74
C ILE A 117 11.73 -0.69 21.37
N THR A 118 10.82 0.26 21.61
CA THR A 118 9.42 0.14 21.23
C THR A 118 9.30 0.09 19.70
N MET A 119 8.59 -0.93 19.20
CA MET A 119 8.39 -1.17 17.78
C MET A 119 6.93 -1.04 17.39
N ILE A 120 6.67 -0.18 16.43
CA ILE A 120 5.37 -0.02 15.79
C ILE A 120 5.52 -0.38 14.33
N GLN A 121 4.54 -1.06 13.74
CA GLN A 121 4.55 -1.42 12.32
C GLN A 121 3.26 -0.98 11.66
N THR A 122 3.35 -0.21 10.56
CA THR A 122 2.19 0.03 9.70
C THR A 122 2.10 -1.08 8.64
N VAL A 123 0.91 -1.66 8.50
CA VAL A 123 0.68 -2.86 7.70
C VAL A 123 0.22 -2.52 6.29
N HIS A 124 1.18 -2.35 5.38
CA HIS A 124 0.89 -1.98 3.99
C HIS A 124 0.56 -3.16 3.07
N ASP A 125 0.96 -4.38 3.45
CA ASP A 125 0.81 -5.61 2.66
C ASP A 125 0.46 -6.82 3.54
N TYR A 126 0.24 -7.98 2.92
CA TYR A 126 -0.16 -9.21 3.60
C TYR A 126 1.01 -10.14 3.93
N GLN A 127 2.26 -9.66 3.97
CA GLN A 127 3.45 -10.51 4.19
C GLN A 127 3.34 -11.40 5.44
N MET A 128 2.76 -10.83 6.50
CA MET A 128 2.61 -11.45 7.82
C MET A 128 1.65 -12.64 7.81
N ILE A 129 0.81 -12.70 6.78
CA ILE A 129 -0.28 -13.66 6.64
C ILE A 129 0.04 -14.63 5.49
N CYS A 130 0.38 -14.11 4.32
CA CYS A 130 0.56 -14.90 3.10
C CYS A 130 2.00 -14.80 2.58
N PRO A 131 2.67 -15.93 2.27
CA PRO A 131 4.04 -15.91 1.77
C PRO A 131 4.27 -15.17 0.43
N ASN A 132 3.20 -14.90 -0.33
CA ASN A 132 3.31 -14.10 -1.55
C ASN A 132 2.95 -12.61 -1.36
N HIS A 133 2.62 -12.21 -0.13
CA HIS A 133 2.33 -10.84 0.31
C HIS A 133 1.06 -10.19 -0.27
N LEU A 134 0.35 -10.89 -1.17
CA LEU A 134 -0.81 -10.35 -1.89
C LEU A 134 -2.14 -10.98 -1.45
N MET A 135 -2.12 -12.16 -0.80
CA MET A 135 -3.34 -12.97 -0.57
C MET A 135 -4.13 -13.20 -1.88
N PHE A 136 -3.39 -13.41 -2.96
CA PHE A 136 -3.88 -13.53 -4.33
C PHE A 136 -3.22 -14.75 -4.97
N ASP A 137 -3.98 -15.73 -5.45
CA ASP A 137 -3.40 -16.96 -5.99
C ASP A 137 -3.00 -16.86 -7.46
N ASN A 138 -2.32 -17.90 -7.96
CA ASN A 138 -1.81 -17.92 -9.35
C ASN A 138 -2.91 -17.97 -10.41
N ASN A 139 -4.18 -18.18 -10.02
CA ASN A 139 -5.33 -18.10 -10.92
C ASN A 139 -5.98 -16.72 -10.88
N LYS A 140 -5.26 -15.70 -10.40
CA LYS A 140 -5.71 -14.31 -10.31
C LYS A 140 -6.97 -14.13 -9.46
N ARG A 141 -7.05 -14.82 -8.30
CA ARG A 141 -8.19 -14.72 -7.37
C ARG A 141 -7.75 -14.48 -5.92
N PRO A 142 -8.54 -13.75 -5.13
CA PRO A 142 -8.31 -13.66 -3.69
C PRO A 142 -8.23 -15.04 -3.03
N CYS A 143 -7.33 -15.19 -2.08
CA CYS A 143 -6.99 -16.49 -1.48
C CYS A 143 -6.59 -16.35 -0.01
N GLU A 144 -7.24 -17.15 0.84
CA GLU A 144 -7.05 -17.12 2.29
C GLU A 144 -6.47 -18.42 2.87
N LEU A 145 -6.10 -19.38 2.00
CA LEU A 145 -5.61 -20.71 2.41
C LEU A 145 -4.38 -20.67 3.34
N CYS A 146 -3.59 -19.60 3.29
CA CYS A 146 -2.40 -19.44 4.13
C CYS A 146 -2.69 -18.74 5.46
N VAL A 147 -3.88 -18.15 5.67
CA VAL A 147 -4.20 -17.38 6.89
C VAL A 147 -4.09 -18.30 8.10
N ASN A 148 -5.07 -19.19 8.28
CA ASN A 148 -5.08 -20.21 9.34
C ASN A 148 -4.51 -21.56 8.89
N GLY A 149 -4.17 -21.70 7.61
CA GLY A 149 -3.66 -22.93 7.04
C GLY A 149 -2.12 -23.01 6.98
N SER A 150 -1.65 -24.05 6.29
CA SER A 150 -0.22 -24.26 6.06
C SER A 150 0.34 -23.23 5.08
N LYS A 151 1.48 -22.62 5.42
CA LYS A 151 2.18 -21.69 4.52
C LYS A 151 2.67 -22.39 3.24
N TRP A 152 2.82 -23.71 3.26
CA TRP A 152 3.12 -24.53 2.08
C TRP A 152 2.03 -24.47 1.00
N ASN A 153 0.82 -23.99 1.31
CA ASN A 153 -0.22 -23.76 0.31
C ASN A 153 0.24 -22.78 -0.78
N CYS A 154 1.09 -21.79 -0.43
CA CYS A 154 1.73 -20.91 -1.41
C CYS A 154 2.60 -21.71 -2.40
N ALA A 155 3.48 -22.58 -1.89
CA ALA A 155 4.28 -23.47 -2.72
C ALA A 155 3.43 -24.43 -3.56
N LYS A 156 2.36 -25.01 -3.02
CA LYS A 156 1.46 -25.91 -3.76
C LYS A 156 0.80 -25.22 -4.96
N LYS A 157 0.43 -23.95 -4.81
CA LYS A 157 -0.26 -23.15 -5.83
C LYS A 157 0.66 -22.27 -6.70
N ASN A 158 1.99 -22.35 -6.55
CA ASN A 158 2.97 -21.55 -7.31
C ASN A 158 2.72 -20.03 -7.24
N CYS A 159 2.28 -19.51 -6.09
CA CYS A 159 1.71 -18.16 -6.00
C CYS A 159 2.70 -17.00 -6.20
N ILE A 160 4.01 -17.21 -6.16
CA ILE A 160 5.01 -16.13 -6.34
C ILE A 160 5.47 -16.09 -7.79
N HIS A 161 4.90 -15.18 -8.58
CA HIS A 161 5.19 -14.98 -10.00
C HIS A 161 5.13 -16.28 -10.83
N GLY A 162 4.17 -17.17 -10.53
CA GLY A 162 4.04 -18.49 -11.17
C GLY A 162 5.19 -19.47 -10.90
N SER A 163 6.15 -19.12 -10.03
CA SER A 163 7.38 -19.90 -9.85
C SER A 163 7.30 -20.78 -8.61
N LYS A 164 7.41 -22.10 -8.82
CA LYS A 164 7.47 -23.10 -7.74
C LYS A 164 8.60 -22.82 -6.75
N ILE A 165 9.82 -22.57 -7.27
CA ILE A 165 11.01 -22.34 -6.45
C ILE A 165 10.85 -21.08 -5.60
N LYS A 166 10.42 -19.95 -6.19
CA LYS A 166 10.17 -18.72 -5.43
C LYS A 166 9.11 -18.96 -4.34
N SER A 167 8.04 -19.68 -4.67
CA SER A 167 6.96 -20.00 -3.74
C SER A 167 7.39 -20.93 -2.59
N ILE A 168 8.32 -21.87 -2.85
CA ILE A 168 8.97 -22.68 -1.82
C ILE A 168 9.79 -21.78 -0.88
N LEU A 169 10.63 -20.90 -1.43
CA LEU A 169 11.47 -20.00 -0.63
C LEU A 169 10.63 -19.08 0.26
N GLY A 170 9.58 -18.45 -0.29
CA GLY A 170 8.66 -17.63 0.52
C GLY A 170 7.93 -18.45 1.59
N SER A 171 7.56 -19.70 1.29
CA SER A 171 6.95 -20.59 2.29
C SER A 171 7.93 -20.91 3.44
N ILE A 172 9.19 -21.17 3.11
CA ILE A 172 10.26 -21.39 4.11
C ILE A 172 10.46 -20.14 4.96
N GLU A 173 10.53 -18.96 4.35
CA GLU A 173 10.63 -17.68 5.06
C GLU A 173 9.48 -17.49 6.06
N ALA A 174 8.25 -17.65 5.61
CA ALA A 174 7.07 -17.49 6.46
C ALA A 174 7.05 -18.51 7.62
N ILE A 175 7.47 -19.74 7.37
CA ILE A 175 7.56 -20.79 8.42
C ILE A 175 8.66 -20.46 9.42
N LEU A 176 9.82 -20.00 8.94
CA LEU A 176 10.94 -19.58 9.79
C LEU A 176 10.49 -18.50 10.77
N TYR A 177 9.91 -17.41 10.30
CA TYR A 177 9.50 -16.30 11.17
C TYR A 177 8.30 -16.64 12.06
N LYS A 178 7.40 -17.54 11.60
CA LYS A 178 6.35 -18.11 12.47
C LYS A 178 6.96 -18.91 13.62
N HIS A 179 7.92 -19.79 13.34
CA HIS A 179 8.58 -20.61 14.37
C HIS A 179 9.39 -19.76 15.36
N ARG A 180 10.11 -18.75 14.85
CA ARG A 180 10.90 -17.81 15.65
C ARG A 180 10.05 -16.80 16.42
N LYS A 181 8.73 -16.78 16.19
CA LYS A 181 7.79 -15.83 16.80
C LYS A 181 8.19 -14.36 16.56
N THR A 182 8.86 -14.08 15.45
CA THR A 182 9.49 -12.78 15.19
C THR A 182 8.47 -11.64 15.22
N TYR A 183 7.30 -11.83 14.59
CA TYR A 183 6.22 -10.84 14.61
C TYR A 183 5.55 -10.66 15.99
N GLN A 184 5.75 -11.57 16.96
CA GLN A 184 5.27 -11.36 18.33
C GLN A 184 6.12 -10.35 19.11
N LEU A 185 7.25 -9.92 18.55
CA LEU A 185 8.15 -8.97 19.19
C LEU A 185 7.74 -7.52 18.93
N VAL A 186 6.86 -7.27 17.96
CA VAL A 186 6.32 -5.93 17.65
C VAL A 186 5.22 -5.57 18.65
N ASP A 187 5.23 -4.33 19.11
CA ASP A 187 4.32 -3.86 20.17
C ASP A 187 2.95 -3.48 19.63
N LEU A 188 2.89 -2.85 18.45
CA LEU A 188 1.64 -2.43 17.80
C LEU A 188 1.70 -2.54 16.27
N TYR A 189 0.58 -2.98 15.70
CA TYR A 189 0.31 -3.02 14.27
C TYR A 189 -0.77 -1.98 13.90
N ILE A 190 -0.36 -0.91 13.24
CA ILE A 190 -1.29 0.05 12.66
C ILE A 190 -1.81 -0.53 11.34
N CYS A 191 -3.11 -0.77 11.29
CA CYS A 191 -3.79 -1.42 10.17
C CYS A 191 -4.49 -0.35 9.32
N PRO A 192 -4.10 -0.15 8.04
CA PRO A 192 -4.72 0.85 7.17
C PRO A 192 -6.21 0.63 6.89
N SER A 193 -6.79 -0.51 7.27
CA SER A 193 -8.22 -0.78 7.17
C SER A 193 -8.66 -1.76 8.25
N ARG A 194 -9.96 -1.75 8.58
CA ARG A 194 -10.56 -2.77 9.45
C ARG A 194 -10.53 -4.14 8.79
N PHE A 195 -10.55 -4.20 7.47
CA PHE A 195 -10.39 -5.45 6.72
C PHE A 195 -9.06 -6.14 7.05
N ILE A 196 -7.91 -5.48 6.89
CA ILE A 196 -6.61 -6.11 7.16
C ILE A 196 -6.42 -6.38 8.66
N GLU A 197 -6.96 -5.50 9.51
CA GLU A 197 -7.03 -5.75 10.96
C GLU A 197 -7.77 -7.06 11.25
N SER A 198 -8.94 -7.28 10.64
CA SER A 198 -9.73 -8.50 10.81
C SER A 198 -8.96 -9.74 10.34
N LYS A 199 -8.18 -9.64 9.25
CA LYS A 199 -7.35 -10.75 8.75
C LYS A 199 -6.20 -11.07 9.69
N LEU A 200 -5.53 -10.05 10.26
CA LEU A 200 -4.51 -10.26 11.28
C LEU A 200 -5.11 -10.88 12.55
N ASN A 201 -6.26 -10.37 13.00
CA ASN A 201 -6.95 -10.86 14.20
C ASN A 201 -7.53 -12.28 14.05
N GLN A 202 -7.43 -12.93 12.88
CA GLN A 202 -7.66 -14.38 12.80
C GLN A 202 -6.53 -15.20 13.44
N LEU A 203 -5.35 -14.58 13.63
CA LEU A 203 -4.19 -15.20 14.24
C LEU A 203 -3.98 -14.65 15.65
N ASN A 204 -4.00 -15.54 16.65
CA ASN A 204 -3.86 -15.19 18.07
C ASN A 204 -2.67 -14.27 18.40
N LEU A 205 -1.62 -14.30 17.58
CA LEU A 205 -0.41 -13.53 17.81
C LEU A 205 -0.60 -12.00 17.66
N TYR A 206 -1.66 -11.57 16.97
CA TYR A 206 -2.00 -10.16 16.75
C TYR A 206 -3.11 -9.63 17.67
N HIS A 207 -3.78 -10.50 18.44
CA HIS A 207 -4.87 -10.10 19.34
C HIS A 207 -4.42 -9.04 20.35
N GLY A 208 -5.18 -7.95 20.44
CA GLY A 208 -4.89 -6.84 21.35
C GLY A 208 -3.66 -5.99 20.97
N ARG A 209 -3.11 -6.18 19.77
CA ARG A 209 -1.91 -5.46 19.26
C ARG A 209 -2.14 -4.80 17.92
N THR A 210 -3.39 -4.67 17.51
CA THR A 210 -3.79 -4.08 16.24
C THR A 210 -4.58 -2.80 16.49
N LEU A 211 -4.41 -1.80 15.61
CA LEU A 211 -5.13 -0.53 15.68
C LEU A 211 -5.50 -0.09 14.26
N PRO A 212 -6.80 -0.07 13.90
CA PRO A 212 -7.23 0.36 12.58
C PRO A 212 -7.16 1.89 12.48
N ILE A 213 -6.42 2.38 11.48
CA ILE A 213 -6.35 3.80 11.12
C ILE A 213 -6.24 3.88 9.60
N HIS A 214 -7.23 4.44 8.91
CA HIS A 214 -7.15 4.66 7.47
C HIS A 214 -5.98 5.56 7.11
N ASN A 215 -5.44 5.38 5.91
CA ASN A 215 -4.43 6.29 5.37
C ASN A 215 -4.98 7.72 5.33
N PHE A 216 -4.08 8.69 5.52
CA PHE A 216 -4.41 10.10 5.38
C PHE A 216 -4.44 10.55 3.92
N ILE A 217 -5.03 11.72 3.69
CA ILE A 217 -4.98 12.45 2.44
C ILE A 217 -4.48 13.88 2.66
N GLU A 218 -3.67 14.40 1.74
CA GLU A 218 -3.33 15.82 1.73
C GLU A 218 -4.42 16.59 0.97
N LEU A 219 -5.23 17.34 1.70
CA LEU A 219 -6.33 18.13 1.13
C LEU A 219 -5.80 19.23 0.20
N LYS A 220 -5.95 19.04 -1.12
CA LYS A 220 -5.55 20.03 -2.16
C LYS A 220 -6.69 21.01 -2.43
N LYS A 221 -6.39 22.28 -2.73
CA LYS A 221 -7.45 23.26 -3.04
C LYS A 221 -8.32 22.74 -4.18
N VAL A 222 -9.63 22.79 -3.98
CA VAL A 222 -10.62 22.48 -5.02
C VAL A 222 -11.10 23.80 -5.57
N ASP A 223 -11.06 23.93 -6.89
CA ASP A 223 -11.78 25.00 -7.56
C ASP A 223 -13.23 24.57 -7.72
N GLU A 224 -14.11 25.03 -6.84
CA GLU A 224 -15.55 24.73 -6.90
C GLU A 224 -16.21 25.26 -8.18
N SER A 225 -15.55 26.16 -8.92
CA SER A 225 -16.02 26.65 -10.21
C SER A 225 -15.58 25.78 -11.39
N SER A 226 -14.66 24.82 -11.17
CA SER A 226 -14.21 23.90 -12.21
C SER A 226 -15.36 22.98 -12.64
N GLN A 227 -15.66 23.00 -13.94
CA GLN A 227 -16.67 22.12 -14.51
C GLN A 227 -16.04 20.74 -14.78
N LYS A 228 -16.78 19.68 -14.44
CA LYS A 228 -16.40 18.32 -14.84
C LYS A 228 -16.34 18.24 -16.36
N HIS A 229 -15.25 17.68 -16.87
CA HIS A 229 -15.06 17.35 -18.27
C HIS A 229 -15.68 15.98 -18.57
N ASP A 230 -16.05 15.77 -19.82
CA ASP A 230 -16.77 14.58 -20.25
C ASP A 230 -15.85 13.36 -20.47
N TYR A 231 -15.23 12.87 -19.40
CA TYR A 231 -14.44 11.63 -19.42
C TYR A 231 -14.46 10.85 -18.10
N VAL A 232 -14.17 9.56 -18.21
CA VAL A 232 -13.97 8.63 -17.09
C VAL A 232 -12.47 8.40 -16.88
N LEU A 233 -12.03 8.38 -15.61
CA LEU A 233 -10.61 8.29 -15.28
C LEU A 233 -10.23 6.94 -14.64
N TYR A 234 -9.13 6.35 -15.08
CA TYR A 234 -8.35 5.43 -14.25
C TYR A 234 -7.02 6.09 -13.90
N PHE A 235 -6.61 6.00 -12.63
CA PHE A 235 -5.23 6.31 -12.28
C PHE A 235 -4.65 5.41 -11.20
N GLY A 236 -3.37 5.08 -11.35
CA GLY A 236 -2.65 4.21 -10.43
C GLY A 236 -1.74 3.23 -11.15
N ARG A 237 -1.27 2.22 -10.41
CA ARG A 237 -0.38 1.19 -10.98
C ARG A 237 -1.11 0.39 -12.06
N LEU A 238 -0.45 0.15 -13.19
CA LEU A 238 -0.98 -0.64 -14.30
C LEU A 238 -0.53 -2.10 -14.18
N SER A 239 -1.22 -2.88 -13.35
CA SER A 239 -0.86 -4.27 -13.01
C SER A 239 -2.07 -5.19 -12.91
N GLU A 240 -1.82 -6.50 -12.99
CA GLU A 240 -2.89 -7.51 -13.06
C GLU A 240 -3.85 -7.44 -11.87
N GLU A 241 -3.32 -7.29 -10.65
CA GLU A 241 -4.12 -7.25 -9.42
C GLU A 241 -5.06 -6.03 -9.35
N LYS A 242 -4.74 -4.97 -10.10
CA LYS A 242 -5.56 -3.75 -10.21
C LYS A 242 -6.69 -3.89 -11.23
N GLY A 243 -6.80 -5.03 -11.92
CA GLY A 243 -7.90 -5.31 -12.85
C GLY A 243 -7.80 -4.56 -14.18
N ILE A 244 -6.59 -4.15 -14.62
CA ILE A 244 -6.43 -3.33 -15.83
C ILE A 244 -6.97 -4.02 -17.09
N GLU A 245 -6.75 -5.33 -17.24
CA GLU A 245 -7.28 -6.08 -18.40
C GLU A 245 -8.81 -5.94 -18.49
N MET A 246 -9.50 -6.10 -17.35
CA MET A 246 -10.95 -5.96 -17.23
C MET A 246 -11.41 -4.52 -17.52
N PHE A 247 -10.68 -3.53 -17.02
CA PHE A 247 -10.95 -2.11 -17.29
C PHE A 247 -10.84 -1.80 -18.78
N ILE A 248 -9.74 -2.22 -19.42
CA ILE A 248 -9.50 -1.99 -20.86
C ILE A 248 -10.57 -2.68 -21.72
N ASN A 249 -11.00 -3.89 -21.37
CA ASN A 249 -12.08 -4.57 -22.07
C ASN A 249 -13.41 -3.81 -21.94
N SER A 250 -13.67 -3.19 -20.78
CA SER A 250 -14.83 -2.31 -20.58
C SER A 250 -14.73 -1.05 -21.44
N CYS A 251 -13.56 -0.41 -21.51
CA CYS A 251 -13.35 0.76 -22.38
C CYS A 251 -13.65 0.47 -23.85
N LYS A 252 -13.19 -0.68 -24.36
CA LYS A 252 -13.44 -1.10 -25.75
C LYS A 252 -14.92 -1.35 -26.05
N ARG A 253 -15.68 -1.86 -25.08
CA ARG A 253 -17.12 -2.10 -25.20
C ARG A 253 -17.91 -0.79 -25.19
N LEU A 254 -17.43 0.21 -24.45
CA LEU A 254 -18.07 1.52 -24.28
C LEU A 254 -17.44 2.57 -25.20
N SER A 255 -17.43 2.31 -26.51
CA SER A 255 -16.74 3.13 -27.50
C SER A 255 -17.26 4.57 -27.62
N HIS A 256 -18.45 4.85 -27.09
CA HIS A 256 -19.05 6.19 -27.02
C HIS A 256 -18.55 7.04 -25.85
N ILE A 257 -17.84 6.44 -24.88
CA ILE A 257 -17.32 7.13 -23.69
C ILE A 257 -15.83 7.42 -23.87
N LYS A 258 -15.41 8.65 -23.55
CA LYS A 258 -13.99 9.00 -23.45
C LYS A 258 -13.40 8.53 -22.12
N PHE A 259 -12.27 7.84 -22.19
CA PHE A 259 -11.50 7.44 -21.02
C PHE A 259 -10.12 8.10 -21.00
N ILE A 260 -9.62 8.41 -19.81
CA ILE A 260 -8.23 8.79 -19.57
C ILE A 260 -7.58 7.78 -18.63
N ILE A 261 -6.36 7.34 -18.94
CA ILE A 261 -5.58 6.42 -18.12
C ILE A 261 -4.26 7.08 -17.75
N ALA A 262 -4.04 7.28 -16.45
CA ALA A 262 -2.80 7.82 -15.90
C ALA A 262 -2.11 6.80 -14.99
N GLY A 263 -0.86 6.45 -15.28
CA GLY A 263 -0.14 5.47 -14.49
C GLY A 263 1.04 4.85 -15.19
N SER A 264 1.69 3.94 -14.47
CA SER A 264 2.78 3.13 -14.97
C SER A 264 2.72 1.72 -14.40
N GLY A 265 3.30 0.75 -15.11
CA GLY A 265 3.34 -0.63 -14.67
C GLY A 265 3.50 -1.65 -15.80
N PRO A 266 3.52 -2.95 -15.44
CA PRO A 266 3.72 -4.03 -16.41
C PRO A 266 2.70 -4.08 -17.56
N LEU A 267 1.51 -3.49 -17.37
CA LEU A 267 0.40 -3.52 -18.34
C LEU A 267 0.22 -2.19 -19.12
N GLU A 268 1.25 -1.34 -19.18
CA GLU A 268 1.19 -0.10 -19.98
C GLU A 268 0.90 -0.33 -21.46
N SER A 269 1.42 -1.41 -22.05
CA SER A 269 1.27 -1.67 -23.48
C SER A 269 -0.18 -1.88 -23.91
N ILE A 270 -1.00 -2.52 -23.07
CA ILE A 270 -2.40 -2.81 -23.38
C ILE A 270 -3.32 -1.58 -23.22
N CYS A 271 -2.81 -0.49 -22.65
CA CYS A 271 -3.54 0.76 -22.47
C CYS A 271 -3.43 1.70 -23.70
N LYS A 272 -2.60 1.35 -24.69
CA LYS A 272 -2.34 2.16 -25.89
C LYS A 272 -3.22 1.72 -27.06
N ASP A 273 -3.36 2.61 -28.04
CA ASP A 273 -4.00 2.34 -29.34
C ASP A 273 -5.48 1.90 -29.26
N ILE A 274 -6.21 2.40 -28.26
CA ILE A 274 -7.66 2.20 -28.12
C ILE A 274 -8.36 3.52 -28.50
N PRO A 275 -9.26 3.55 -29.50
CA PRO A 275 -9.77 4.80 -30.08
C PRO A 275 -10.38 5.81 -29.10
N ASN A 276 -11.02 5.33 -28.03
CA ASN A 276 -11.70 6.14 -27.02
C ASN A 276 -10.91 6.27 -25.71
N VAL A 277 -9.65 5.87 -25.67
CA VAL A 277 -8.79 5.93 -24.48
C VAL A 277 -7.59 6.82 -24.75
N GLU A 278 -7.39 7.78 -23.87
CA GLU A 278 -6.19 8.63 -23.83
C GLU A 278 -5.25 8.13 -22.72
N PHE A 279 -4.15 7.47 -23.10
CA PHE A 279 -3.11 7.06 -22.16
C PHE A 279 -2.08 8.19 -21.97
N VAL A 280 -2.06 8.80 -20.78
CA VAL A 280 -1.23 10.00 -20.49
C VAL A 280 0.07 9.68 -19.74
N GLY A 281 0.37 8.39 -19.52
CA GLY A 281 1.54 7.96 -18.75
C GLY A 281 1.44 8.27 -17.26
N PHE A 282 2.56 8.22 -16.56
CA PHE A 282 2.63 8.50 -15.13
C PHE A 282 2.48 10.01 -14.86
N LYS A 283 1.56 10.38 -13.98
CA LYS A 283 1.26 11.76 -13.58
C LYS A 283 1.30 11.92 -12.06
N THR A 284 1.72 13.08 -11.59
CA THR A 284 1.79 13.45 -10.17
C THR A 284 1.51 14.94 -9.97
N GLY A 285 1.32 15.37 -8.72
CA GLY A 285 1.15 16.78 -8.38
C GLY A 285 -0.07 17.43 -9.05
N GLU A 286 0.08 18.68 -9.48
CA GLU A 286 -1.00 19.47 -10.08
C GLU A 286 -1.57 18.83 -11.36
N GLU A 287 -0.74 18.19 -12.18
CA GLU A 287 -1.21 17.51 -13.40
C GLU A 287 -2.20 16.40 -13.05
N LEU A 288 -1.86 15.56 -12.07
CA LEU A 288 -2.75 14.49 -11.62
C LEU A 288 -4.00 15.05 -10.93
N ASN A 289 -3.85 16.07 -10.06
CA ASN A 289 -4.99 16.69 -9.39
C ASN A 289 -6.00 17.27 -10.41
N THR A 290 -5.51 17.90 -11.47
CA THR A 290 -6.33 18.45 -12.56
C THR A 290 -7.08 17.33 -13.29
N LEU A 291 -6.41 16.23 -13.60
CA LEU A 291 -7.07 15.07 -14.23
C LEU A 291 -8.15 14.47 -13.33
N ILE A 292 -7.90 14.38 -12.02
CA ILE A 292 -8.86 13.81 -11.08
C ILE A 292 -10.06 14.75 -10.93
N SER A 293 -9.83 16.01 -10.60
CA SER A 293 -10.89 17.01 -10.35
C SER A 293 -11.80 17.22 -11.56
N ASN A 294 -11.26 17.17 -12.77
CA ASN A 294 -12.04 17.32 -13.99
C ASN A 294 -12.76 16.04 -14.44
N ALA A 295 -12.44 14.86 -13.90
CA ALA A 295 -13.11 13.62 -14.30
C ALA A 295 -14.56 13.56 -13.79
N LEU A 296 -15.46 12.95 -14.59
CA LEU A 296 -16.83 12.67 -14.14
C LEU A 296 -16.84 11.73 -12.94
N PHE A 297 -16.06 10.67 -13.03
CA PHE A 297 -15.81 9.70 -11.98
C PHE A 297 -14.55 8.90 -12.33
N SER A 298 -13.99 8.23 -11.33
CA SER A 298 -12.86 7.32 -11.49
C SER A 298 -13.26 5.86 -11.26
N VAL A 299 -12.47 4.93 -11.82
CA VAL A 299 -12.78 3.49 -11.79
C VAL A 299 -11.62 2.69 -11.20
N TYR A 300 -11.90 1.81 -10.22
CA TYR A 300 -10.91 0.91 -9.60
C TYR A 300 -11.42 -0.54 -9.53
N PRO A 301 -11.20 -1.33 -10.59
CA PRO A 301 -11.73 -2.68 -10.68
C PRO A 301 -10.78 -3.72 -10.07
N SER A 302 -10.14 -3.39 -8.93
CA SER A 302 -9.17 -4.24 -8.27
C SER A 302 -9.73 -5.64 -8.01
N ILE A 303 -8.99 -6.68 -8.40
CA ILE A 303 -9.40 -8.08 -8.26
C ILE A 303 -8.74 -8.78 -7.06
N TRP A 304 -8.04 -8.00 -6.24
CA TRP A 304 -7.38 -8.44 -5.01
C TRP A 304 -7.85 -7.59 -3.83
N TYR A 305 -7.49 -8.01 -2.62
CA TYR A 305 -7.82 -7.27 -1.42
C TYR A 305 -6.95 -6.01 -1.29
N GLU A 306 -7.49 -4.86 -1.67
CA GLU A 306 -6.85 -3.58 -1.32
C GLU A 306 -6.93 -3.32 0.19
N ASN A 307 -5.98 -2.55 0.71
CA ASN A 307 -6.01 -2.09 2.09
C ASN A 307 -6.75 -0.76 2.22
N CYS A 308 -6.05 0.33 1.91
CA CYS A 308 -6.60 1.69 1.94
C CYS A 308 -6.04 2.47 0.75
N PRO A 309 -6.54 2.19 -0.48
CA PRO A 309 -5.97 2.73 -1.71
C PRO A 309 -6.06 4.25 -1.72
N LEU A 310 -4.91 4.93 -1.77
CA LEU A 310 -4.82 6.38 -1.81
C LEU A 310 -5.57 6.97 -3.01
N SER A 311 -5.63 6.27 -4.14
CA SER A 311 -6.31 6.74 -5.35
C SER A 311 -7.82 6.97 -5.14
N ILE A 312 -8.47 6.17 -4.29
CA ILE A 312 -9.88 6.38 -3.93
C ILE A 312 -10.02 7.62 -3.06
N LEU A 313 -9.15 7.77 -2.05
CA LEU A 313 -9.12 8.96 -1.19
C LEU A 313 -8.84 10.24 -2.00
N GLU A 314 -7.89 10.19 -2.94
CA GLU A 314 -7.54 11.29 -3.84
C GLU A 314 -8.75 11.68 -4.71
N SER A 315 -9.45 10.70 -5.30
CA SER A 315 -10.67 10.94 -6.10
C SER A 315 -11.76 11.62 -5.30
N GLU A 316 -12.18 11.02 -4.19
CA GLU A 316 -13.25 11.58 -3.39
C GLU A 316 -12.85 12.93 -2.77
N SER A 317 -11.59 13.12 -2.37
CA SER A 317 -11.13 14.40 -1.84
C SER A 317 -11.24 15.53 -2.88
N LEU A 318 -11.11 15.23 -4.17
CA LEU A 318 -11.23 16.20 -5.27
C LEU A 318 -12.65 16.26 -5.85
N GLY A 319 -13.64 15.73 -5.14
CA GLY A 319 -15.04 15.77 -5.58
C GLY A 319 -15.32 14.85 -6.77
N THR A 320 -14.52 13.80 -6.96
CA THR A 320 -14.68 12.84 -8.07
C THR A 320 -15.22 11.52 -7.53
N PRO A 321 -16.48 11.17 -7.87
CA PRO A 321 -17.08 9.89 -7.50
C PRO A 321 -16.27 8.70 -7.99
N VAL A 322 -16.48 7.55 -7.35
CA VAL A 322 -15.68 6.35 -7.59
C VAL A 322 -16.56 5.15 -7.91
N ILE A 323 -16.31 4.45 -9.01
CA ILE A 323 -16.78 3.07 -9.21
C ILE A 323 -15.65 2.12 -8.81
N ALA A 324 -15.87 1.21 -7.87
CA ALA A 324 -14.84 0.29 -7.44
C ALA A 324 -15.39 -1.10 -7.11
N SER A 325 -14.50 -2.10 -7.16
CA SER A 325 -14.82 -3.42 -6.65
C SER A 325 -15.00 -3.40 -5.13
N LYS A 326 -15.94 -4.18 -4.62
CA LYS A 326 -16.17 -4.33 -3.18
C LYS A 326 -15.16 -5.32 -2.56
N MET A 327 -13.87 -4.98 -2.62
CA MET A 327 -12.76 -5.83 -2.22
C MET A 327 -11.93 -5.22 -1.08
N GLY A 328 -11.56 -6.05 -0.11
CA GLY A 328 -10.67 -5.64 0.97
C GLY A 328 -11.23 -4.47 1.78
N GLY A 329 -10.43 -3.43 1.98
CA GLY A 329 -10.83 -2.19 2.65
C GLY A 329 -11.45 -1.12 1.74
N ILE A 330 -11.62 -1.36 0.42
CA ILE A 330 -12.33 -0.42 -0.47
C ILE A 330 -13.72 -0.03 0.09
N PRO A 331 -14.56 -0.97 0.59
CA PRO A 331 -15.90 -0.63 1.06
C PRO A 331 -15.91 0.28 2.31
N GLU A 332 -14.78 0.39 3.01
CA GLU A 332 -14.65 1.32 4.13
C GLU A 332 -14.41 2.75 3.67
N LEU A 333 -13.96 2.92 2.41
CA LEU A 333 -13.62 4.21 1.83
C LEU A 333 -14.72 4.79 0.97
N ILE A 334 -15.74 4.04 0.53
CA ILE A 334 -16.80 4.53 -0.37
C ILE A 334 -18.15 4.39 0.32
N GLU A 335 -18.95 5.45 0.28
CA GLU A 335 -20.34 5.40 0.73
C GLU A 335 -21.20 5.05 -0.47
N ASN A 336 -21.60 3.78 -0.55
CA ASN A 336 -22.28 3.24 -1.72
C ASN A 336 -23.54 4.04 -2.08
N ASP A 337 -23.71 4.32 -3.36
CA ASP A 337 -24.75 5.19 -3.95
C ASP A 337 -24.72 6.66 -3.47
N GLN A 338 -23.76 7.05 -2.63
CA GLN A 338 -23.62 8.42 -2.13
C GLN A 338 -22.36 9.10 -2.65
N THR A 339 -21.20 8.47 -2.55
CA THR A 339 -19.91 9.00 -3.07
C THR A 339 -19.31 8.15 -4.19
N GLY A 340 -19.97 7.03 -4.50
CA GLY A 340 -19.52 6.10 -5.51
C GLY A 340 -20.40 4.86 -5.60
N ILE A 341 -19.99 3.92 -6.45
CA ILE A 341 -20.66 2.63 -6.67
C ILE A 341 -19.71 1.50 -6.31
N LEU A 342 -20.15 0.59 -5.45
CA LEU A 342 -19.43 -0.62 -5.09
C LEU A 342 -19.99 -1.82 -5.84
N ILE A 343 -19.13 -2.50 -6.61
CA ILE A 343 -19.51 -3.68 -7.38
C ILE A 343 -19.12 -4.96 -6.62
N ASP A 344 -20.13 -5.73 -6.24
CA ASP A 344 -19.98 -7.10 -5.75
C ASP A 344 -19.62 -8.06 -6.90
N ASN A 345 -18.71 -9.03 -6.65
CA ASN A 345 -18.31 -10.04 -7.64
C ASN A 345 -17.97 -9.46 -9.03
N ILE A 346 -17.12 -8.44 -9.04
CA ILE A 346 -16.76 -7.68 -10.24
C ILE A 346 -16.31 -8.58 -11.40
N ASN A 347 -16.83 -8.28 -12.59
CA ASN A 347 -16.47 -8.88 -13.87
C ASN A 347 -16.60 -7.84 -14.98
N GLU A 348 -16.23 -8.19 -16.21
CA GLU A 348 -16.27 -7.24 -17.33
C GLU A 348 -17.67 -6.71 -17.64
N ASP A 349 -18.70 -7.56 -17.49
CA ASP A 349 -20.07 -7.21 -17.86
C ASP A 349 -20.64 -6.19 -16.87
N ASN A 350 -20.58 -6.50 -15.57
CA ASN A 350 -21.11 -5.59 -14.55
C ASN A 350 -20.25 -4.32 -14.38
N LEU A 351 -18.95 -4.37 -14.66
CA LEU A 351 -18.12 -3.17 -14.69
C LEU A 351 -18.55 -2.23 -15.82
N ALA A 352 -18.69 -2.75 -17.04
CA ALA A 352 -19.13 -1.94 -18.18
C ALA A 352 -20.55 -1.39 -17.97
N GLU A 353 -21.45 -2.20 -17.43
CA GLU A 353 -22.82 -1.79 -17.12
C GLU A 353 -22.88 -0.62 -16.13
N GLU A 354 -22.15 -0.70 -15.01
CA GLU A 354 -22.17 0.37 -14.00
C GLU A 354 -21.45 1.64 -14.49
N ILE A 355 -20.40 1.51 -15.31
CA ILE A 355 -19.77 2.66 -15.97
C ILE A 355 -20.78 3.37 -16.88
N ASP A 356 -21.47 2.63 -17.75
CA ASP A 356 -22.43 3.24 -18.70
C ASP A 356 -23.62 3.86 -17.96
N LYS A 357 -24.19 3.16 -16.97
CA LYS A 357 -25.28 3.69 -16.14
C LYS A 357 -24.92 5.03 -15.50
N LEU A 358 -23.77 5.11 -14.82
CA LEU A 358 -23.36 6.35 -14.16
C LEU A 358 -22.99 7.45 -15.16
N TYR A 359 -22.46 7.09 -16.33
CA TYR A 359 -22.15 8.05 -17.39
C TYR A 359 -23.39 8.71 -17.99
N GLN A 360 -24.49 7.96 -18.12
CA GLN A 360 -25.77 8.49 -18.59
C GLN A 360 -26.54 9.28 -17.50
N ASP A 361 -26.34 8.94 -16.23
CA ASP A 361 -27.03 9.58 -15.10
C ASP A 361 -26.25 10.79 -14.55
N ARG A 362 -26.38 11.93 -15.24
CA ARG A 362 -25.69 13.18 -14.86
C ARG A 362 -26.16 13.74 -13.52
N GLU A 363 -27.43 13.55 -13.16
CA GLU A 363 -27.95 14.01 -11.88
C GLU A 363 -27.32 13.23 -10.73
N LYS A 364 -27.27 11.90 -10.83
CA LYS A 364 -26.60 11.04 -9.84
C LYS A 364 -25.11 11.36 -9.75
N MET A 365 -24.43 11.56 -10.88
CA MET A 365 -23.01 11.92 -10.91
C MET A 365 -22.73 13.26 -10.18
N LEU A 366 -23.52 14.31 -10.45
CA LEU A 366 -23.37 15.61 -9.79
C LEU A 366 -23.68 15.53 -8.29
N MET A 367 -24.72 14.79 -7.92
CA MET A 367 -25.04 14.51 -6.51
C MET A 367 -23.88 13.82 -5.80
N MET A 368 -23.31 12.77 -6.41
CA MET A 368 -22.17 12.06 -5.84
C MET A 368 -20.94 12.96 -5.72
N SER A 369 -20.68 13.80 -6.73
CA SER A 369 -19.56 14.75 -6.71
C SER A 369 -19.66 15.71 -5.54
N LYS A 370 -20.86 16.24 -5.27
CA LYS A 370 -21.12 17.09 -4.09
C LYS A 370 -20.92 16.32 -2.78
N ASN A 371 -21.45 15.10 -2.68
CA ASN A 371 -21.28 14.27 -1.48
C ASN A 371 -19.81 13.94 -1.20
N CYS A 372 -18.99 13.76 -2.25
CA CYS A 372 -17.54 13.61 -2.11
C CYS A 372 -16.90 14.85 -1.46
N LEU A 373 -17.28 16.06 -1.90
CA LEU A 373 -16.82 17.32 -1.32
C LEU A 373 -17.29 17.54 0.11
N ASP A 374 -18.52 17.12 0.45
CA ASP A 374 -19.02 17.16 1.82
C ASP A 374 -18.25 16.18 2.73
N LYS A 375 -18.02 14.95 2.23
CA LYS A 375 -17.24 13.92 2.93
C LYS A 375 -15.78 14.30 3.14
N ARG A 376 -15.18 15.06 2.22
CA ARG A 376 -13.80 15.55 2.30
C ARG A 376 -13.47 16.17 3.66
N GLN A 377 -14.42 16.88 4.28
CA GLN A 377 -14.23 17.58 5.56
C GLN A 377 -13.95 16.64 6.74
N ARG A 378 -14.36 15.37 6.65
CA ARG A 378 -14.14 14.34 7.68
C ARG A 378 -13.10 13.30 7.29
N MET A 379 -12.41 13.48 6.16
CA MET A 379 -11.27 12.64 5.80
C MET A 379 -10.10 12.91 6.75
N ILE A 380 -9.30 11.87 7.01
CA ILE A 380 -8.14 12.00 7.88
C ILE A 380 -7.06 12.79 7.14
N SER A 381 -6.70 13.96 7.64
CA SER A 381 -5.59 14.76 7.10
C SER A 381 -4.24 14.22 7.59
N LEU A 382 -3.15 14.65 6.93
CA LEU A 382 -1.79 14.31 7.39
C LEU A 382 -1.54 14.81 8.82
N GLU A 383 -2.04 16.00 9.15
CA GLU A 383 -1.93 16.62 10.47
C GLU A 383 -2.65 15.79 11.52
N ASN A 384 -3.94 15.47 11.30
CA ASN A 384 -4.70 14.67 12.26
C ASN A 384 -4.13 13.25 12.42
N TYR A 385 -3.64 12.65 11.34
CA TYR A 385 -2.99 11.35 11.41
C TYR A 385 -1.68 11.42 12.18
N GLY A 386 -0.85 12.43 11.89
CA GLY A 386 0.45 12.64 12.50
C GLY A 386 0.36 12.91 14.00
N ASP A 387 -0.57 13.75 14.43
CA ASP A 387 -0.85 14.01 15.84
C ASP A 387 -1.28 12.74 16.56
N ARG A 388 -2.22 11.99 15.97
CA ARG A 388 -2.66 10.70 16.51
C ARG A 388 -1.51 9.69 16.60
N LEU A 389 -0.58 9.70 15.64
CA LEU A 389 0.60 8.85 15.65
C LEU A 389 1.57 9.22 16.77
N ILE A 390 1.77 10.53 17.02
CA ILE A 390 2.57 11.02 18.15
C ILE A 390 1.95 10.60 19.49
N ASP A 391 0.63 10.68 19.63
CA ASP A 391 -0.07 10.21 20.83
C ASP A 391 0.13 8.72 21.08
N ILE A 392 0.05 7.91 20.01
CA ILE A 392 0.33 6.47 20.06
C ILE A 392 1.78 6.23 20.51
N TYR A 393 2.75 6.97 19.96
CA TYR A 393 4.15 6.84 20.37
C TYR A 393 4.33 7.13 21.86
N ASN A 394 3.76 8.24 22.33
CA ASN A 394 3.81 8.62 23.73
C ASN A 394 3.17 7.56 24.65
N GLN A 395 2.05 6.96 24.23
CA GLN A 395 1.38 5.90 24.98
C GLN A 395 2.29 4.67 25.15
N TYR A 396 2.93 4.21 24.08
CA TYR A 396 3.77 3.02 24.13
C TYR A 396 5.12 3.26 24.82
N LEU A 397 5.70 4.45 24.68
CA LEU A 397 6.88 4.84 25.45
C LEU A 397 6.61 4.83 26.96
N LYS A 398 5.45 5.34 27.41
CA LYS A 398 5.05 5.28 28.83
C LYS A 398 4.89 3.84 29.31
N LYS A 399 4.29 2.97 28.49
CA LYS A 399 4.11 1.55 28.81
C LYS A 399 5.44 0.80 28.95
N ALA A 400 6.46 1.19 28.19
CA ALA A 400 7.80 0.57 28.26
C ALA A 400 8.60 0.96 29.52
N LEU A 401 8.19 2.00 30.24
CA LEU A 401 8.80 2.45 31.50
C LEU A 401 8.21 1.77 32.75
N LEU A 402 7.07 1.08 32.60
CA LEU A 402 6.39 0.29 33.64
C LEU A 402 6.81 -1.18 33.53
#